data_AF-A0A4V6E859-F1
#
_entry.id   AF-A0A4V6E859-F1
#
_cell.length_a   1.000
_cell.length_b   1.000
_cell.length_c   1.000
_cell.angle_alpha   90.00
_cell.angle_beta   90.00
_cell.angle_gamma   90.00
#
_symmetry.space_group_name_H-M   'P 1'
#
loop_
_entity.id
_entity.type
_entity.pdbx_description
1 polymer ?
#
loop_
_entity_poly.entity_id
_entity_poly.type
_entity_poly.pdbx_seq_one_letter_code
_entity_poly.pdbx_strand_id
1 'polypeptide(L)'
;ANFLVVREAMTEAGVDWTERTIVTTGEEGNLRSLADEHGLPALDVPDGVPGRFTALSTVGLTVPALQGHDIEAVLAGGRDGMDALAGSLYESPAYAYGATAYALAERGALTNAVMPYAESLETFAEWFAQLWAESLGKDGLGQTPARALGATDQHSQLQLYRAGPPDKLVSLVRPAERAETAIPETDLDGLAYLGGSS
;
A
#
# COMPACT_ATOMS: atom_id res chain seq x y z
N ALA A 1 -18.24 -9.74 -11.25
CA ALA A 1 -19.27 -10.13 -10.27
C ALA A 1 -19.81 -8.91 -9.52
N ASN A 2 -19.00 -8.21 -8.71
CA ASN A 2 -19.45 -7.05 -7.92
C ASN A 2 -20.13 -5.96 -8.75
N PHE A 3 -19.58 -5.61 -9.92
CA PHE A 3 -20.21 -4.64 -10.82
C PHE A 3 -21.66 -5.01 -11.18
N LEU A 4 -21.94 -6.28 -11.49
CA LEU A 4 -23.29 -6.71 -11.86
C LEU A 4 -24.27 -6.57 -10.69
N VAL A 5 -23.83 -6.90 -9.47
CA VAL A 5 -24.62 -6.73 -8.24
C VAL A 5 -24.91 -5.26 -7.96
N VAL A 6 -23.90 -4.39 -8.07
CA VAL A 6 -24.07 -2.94 -7.85
C VAL A 6 -25.00 -2.33 -8.90
N ARG A 7 -24.84 -2.72 -10.17
CA ARG A 7 -25.70 -2.27 -11.27
C ARG A 7 -27.16 -2.68 -11.06
N GLU A 8 -27.40 -3.92 -10.64
CA GLU A 8 -28.75 -4.40 -10.30
C GLU A 8 -29.34 -3.58 -9.16
N ALA A 9 -28.60 -3.39 -8.06
CA ALA A 9 -29.06 -2.59 -6.92
C ALA A 9 -29.36 -1.12 -7.29
N MET A 10 -28.55 -0.50 -8.15
CA MET A 10 -28.83 0.84 -8.69
C MET A 10 -30.13 0.86 -9.49
N THR A 11 -30.33 -0.15 -10.34
CA THR A 11 -31.52 -0.28 -11.18
C THR A 11 -32.79 -0.44 -10.32
N GLU A 12 -32.74 -1.29 -9.30
CA GLU A 12 -33.84 -1.47 -8.32
C GLU A 12 -34.14 -0.20 -7.53
N ALA A 13 -33.12 0.60 -7.23
CA ALA A 13 -33.27 1.89 -6.56
C ALA A 13 -33.73 3.03 -7.49
N GLY A 14 -33.94 2.76 -8.79
CA GLY A 14 -34.29 3.79 -9.78
C GLY A 14 -33.16 4.78 -10.07
N VAL A 15 -31.91 4.39 -9.79
CA VAL A 15 -30.70 5.18 -10.09
C VAL A 15 -30.17 4.76 -11.46
N ASP A 16 -29.97 5.74 -12.34
CA ASP A 16 -29.26 5.49 -13.60
C ASP A 16 -27.78 5.20 -13.31
N TRP A 17 -27.39 3.94 -13.51
CA TRP A 17 -26.04 3.47 -13.26
C TRP A 17 -25.03 4.09 -14.23
N THR A 18 -25.46 4.50 -15.44
CA THR A 18 -24.56 5.07 -16.45
C THR A 18 -24.04 6.45 -16.04
N GLU A 19 -24.87 7.25 -15.36
CA GLU A 19 -24.47 8.54 -14.76
C GLU A 19 -23.62 8.40 -13.48
N ARG A 20 -23.40 7.18 -13.00
CA ARG A 20 -22.76 6.87 -11.72
C ARG A 20 -21.57 5.90 -11.85
N THR A 21 -21.13 5.64 -13.08
CA THR A 21 -20.08 4.65 -13.36
C THR A 21 -18.97 5.27 -14.19
N ILE A 22 -17.74 5.07 -13.72
CA ILE A 22 -16.50 5.23 -14.50
C ILE A 22 -15.87 3.85 -14.64
N VAL A 23 -15.28 3.57 -15.80
CA VAL A 23 -14.61 2.30 -16.09
C VAL A 23 -13.10 2.52 -16.17
N THR A 24 -12.32 1.69 -15.49
CA THR A 24 -10.86 1.64 -15.69
C THR A 24 -10.51 0.25 -16.19
N THR A 25 -10.09 0.14 -17.46
CA THR A 25 -9.89 -1.15 -18.14
C THR A 25 -8.90 -1.03 -19.30
N GLY A 26 -8.57 -2.14 -19.96
CA GLY A 26 -7.68 -2.10 -21.14
C GLY A 26 -8.35 -1.42 -22.34
N GLU A 27 -7.60 -1.22 -23.42
CA GLU A 27 -8.12 -0.67 -24.68
C GLU A 27 -9.13 -1.61 -25.37
N GLU A 28 -9.17 -2.88 -24.99
CA GLU A 28 -10.09 -3.89 -25.52
C GLU A 28 -10.73 -4.74 -24.40
N GLY A 29 -11.79 -5.47 -24.75
CA GLY A 29 -12.45 -6.45 -23.89
C GLY A 29 -13.83 -6.02 -23.37
N ASN A 30 -14.47 -6.90 -22.60
CA ASN A 30 -15.89 -6.77 -22.24
C ASN A 30 -16.22 -5.45 -21.51
N LEU A 31 -15.34 -4.98 -20.62
CA LEU A 31 -15.56 -3.73 -19.89
C LEU A 31 -15.37 -2.50 -20.78
N ARG A 32 -14.46 -2.58 -21.77
CA ARG A 32 -14.32 -1.53 -22.78
C ARG A 32 -15.55 -1.46 -23.65
N SER A 33 -15.97 -2.58 -24.23
CA SER A 33 -17.17 -2.63 -25.07
C SER A 33 -18.42 -2.15 -24.33
N LEU A 34 -18.57 -2.50 -23.05
CA LEU A 34 -19.64 -1.99 -22.19
C LEU A 34 -19.58 -0.47 -22.02
N ALA A 35 -18.39 0.08 -21.79
CA ALA A 35 -18.22 1.53 -21.67
C ALA A 35 -18.58 2.25 -22.97
N ASP A 36 -18.15 1.71 -24.12
CA ASP A 36 -18.42 2.28 -25.43
C ASP A 36 -19.92 2.19 -25.79
N GLU A 37 -20.56 1.04 -25.51
CA GLU A 37 -21.99 0.82 -25.75
C GLU A 37 -22.88 1.80 -24.98
N HIS A 38 -22.49 2.11 -23.73
CA HIS A 38 -23.28 2.95 -22.83
C HIS A 38 -22.74 4.38 -22.70
N GLY A 39 -21.70 4.76 -23.43
CA GLY A 39 -21.09 6.09 -23.36
C GLY A 39 -20.49 6.45 -21.99
N LEU A 40 -19.96 5.45 -21.27
CA LEU A 40 -19.37 5.66 -19.94
C LEU A 40 -17.98 6.30 -20.06
N PRO A 41 -17.59 7.18 -19.12
CA PRO A 41 -16.19 7.58 -18.98
C PRO A 41 -15.30 6.36 -18.78
N ALA A 42 -14.25 6.23 -19.58
CA ALA A 42 -13.32 5.12 -19.52
C ALA A 42 -11.86 5.60 -19.45
N LEU A 43 -11.08 4.99 -18.58
CA LEU A 43 -9.65 5.23 -18.39
C LEU A 43 -8.85 3.96 -18.68
N ASP A 44 -7.70 4.12 -19.30
CA ASP A 44 -6.87 3.00 -19.73
C ASP A 44 -5.99 2.50 -18.59
N VAL A 45 -5.98 1.19 -18.37
CA VAL A 45 -4.93 0.54 -17.56
C VAL A 45 -3.63 0.56 -18.37
N PRO A 46 -2.45 0.84 -17.76
CA PRO A 46 -1.19 0.82 -18.49
C PRO A 46 -0.89 -0.56 -19.09
N ASP A 47 -0.58 -0.58 -20.38
CA ASP A 47 -0.22 -1.80 -21.08
C ASP A 47 1.11 -2.39 -20.59
N GLY A 48 1.14 -3.71 -20.46
CA GLY A 48 2.35 -4.45 -20.08
C GLY A 48 2.79 -4.28 -18.62
N VAL A 49 2.05 -3.51 -17.80
CA VAL A 49 2.35 -3.33 -16.38
C VAL A 49 1.52 -4.31 -15.53
N PRO A 50 2.15 -5.26 -14.80
CA PRO A 50 1.40 -6.15 -13.92
C PRO A 50 0.66 -5.35 -12.83
N GLY A 51 -0.56 -5.77 -12.48
CA GLY A 51 -1.44 -5.00 -11.58
C GLY A 51 -0.83 -4.56 -10.25
N ARG A 52 0.06 -5.36 -9.63
CA ARG A 52 0.75 -4.97 -8.39
C ARG A 52 1.66 -3.74 -8.52
N PHE A 53 2.00 -3.33 -9.75
CA PHE A 53 2.81 -2.15 -10.06
C PHE A 53 1.97 -0.96 -10.58
N THR A 54 0.64 -1.04 -10.62
CA THR A 54 -0.23 0.01 -11.20
C THR A 54 -0.73 1.05 -10.18
N ALA A 55 -0.17 1.10 -8.97
CA ALA A 55 -0.60 2.02 -7.91
C ALA A 55 -0.51 3.51 -8.31
N LEU A 56 0.48 3.87 -9.16
CA LEU A 56 0.66 5.25 -9.66
C LEU A 56 0.09 5.45 -11.08
N SER A 57 -0.87 4.62 -11.49
CA SER A 57 -1.58 4.78 -12.77
C SER A 57 -3.03 5.19 -12.56
N THR A 58 -3.80 5.27 -13.64
CA THR A 58 -5.27 5.39 -13.63
C THR A 58 -5.93 4.39 -12.67
N VAL A 59 -5.37 3.20 -12.47
CA VAL A 59 -5.92 2.21 -11.54
C VAL A 59 -5.92 2.72 -10.10
N GLY A 60 -4.79 3.25 -9.62
CA GLY A 60 -4.66 3.72 -8.25
C GLY A 60 -5.06 5.19 -8.04
N LEU A 61 -4.96 6.03 -9.08
CA LEU A 61 -5.12 7.48 -8.96
C LEU A 61 -6.52 7.99 -9.31
N THR A 62 -7.38 7.20 -9.96
CA THR A 62 -8.73 7.64 -10.33
C THR A 62 -9.55 8.04 -9.11
N VAL A 63 -9.60 7.19 -8.07
CA VAL A 63 -10.39 7.48 -6.87
C VAL A 63 -9.84 8.69 -6.10
N PRO A 64 -8.52 8.79 -5.82
CA PRO A 64 -7.96 9.99 -5.22
C PRO A 64 -8.25 11.28 -5.99
N ALA A 65 -8.18 11.24 -7.32
CA ALA A 65 -8.49 12.40 -8.16
C ALA A 65 -9.97 12.83 -8.01
N LEU A 66 -10.89 11.87 -8.00
CA LEU A 66 -12.33 12.15 -7.78
C LEU A 66 -12.62 12.70 -6.37
N GLN A 67 -11.79 12.35 -5.38
CA GLN A 67 -11.88 12.89 -4.03
C GLN A 67 -11.22 14.28 -3.87
N GLY A 68 -10.59 14.80 -4.92
CA GLY A 68 -9.91 16.10 -4.90
C GLY A 68 -8.53 16.07 -4.26
N HIS A 69 -7.88 14.90 -4.16
CA HIS A 69 -6.49 14.81 -3.72
C HIS A 69 -5.53 15.31 -4.81
N ASP A 70 -4.40 15.89 -4.39
CA ASP A 70 -3.34 16.35 -5.29
C ASP A 70 -2.53 15.15 -5.84
N ILE A 71 -3.03 14.57 -6.93
CA ILE A 71 -2.38 13.44 -7.59
C ILE A 71 -1.10 13.85 -8.33
N GLU A 72 -0.92 15.13 -8.67
CA GLU A 72 0.31 15.63 -9.29
C GLU A 72 1.46 15.61 -8.29
N ALA A 73 1.19 15.98 -7.03
CA ALA A 73 2.17 15.83 -5.95
C ALA A 73 2.55 14.36 -5.70
N VAL A 74 1.59 13.44 -5.76
CA VAL A 74 1.85 11.99 -5.64
C VAL A 74 2.73 11.50 -6.79
N LEU A 75 2.42 11.89 -8.03
CA LEU A 75 3.22 11.55 -9.20
C LEU A 75 4.61 12.17 -9.17
N ALA A 76 4.75 13.40 -8.68
CA ALA A 76 6.04 14.06 -8.48
C ALA A 76 6.91 13.27 -7.50
N GLY A 77 6.37 12.85 -6.34
CA GLY A 77 7.10 11.98 -5.41
C GLY A 77 7.47 10.63 -6.02
N GLY A 78 6.64 10.07 -6.91
CA GLY A 78 6.98 8.88 -7.69
C GLY A 78 8.19 9.08 -8.61
N ARG A 79 8.26 10.24 -9.29
CA ARG A 79 9.40 10.61 -10.15
C ARG A 79 10.67 10.81 -9.32
N ASP A 80 10.58 11.50 -8.19
CA ASP A 80 11.70 11.65 -7.26
C ASP A 80 12.21 10.28 -6.78
N GLY A 81 11.30 9.35 -6.51
CA GLY A 81 11.62 7.97 -6.18
C GLY A 81 12.35 7.23 -7.29
N MET A 82 11.98 7.46 -8.56
CA MET A 82 12.69 6.90 -9.72
C MET A 82 14.09 7.52 -9.89
N ASP A 83 14.22 8.84 -9.75
CA ASP A 83 15.49 9.54 -9.88
C ASP A 83 16.49 9.10 -8.80
N ALA A 84 15.99 8.79 -7.60
CA ALA A 84 16.78 8.21 -6.51
C ALA A 84 17.32 6.79 -6.82
N LEU A 85 16.86 6.13 -7.89
CA LEU A 85 17.38 4.82 -8.32
C LEU A 85 18.60 4.92 -9.25
N ALA A 86 18.96 6.12 -9.74
CA ALA A 86 20.00 6.28 -10.77
C ALA A 86 21.43 5.97 -10.28
N GLY A 87 21.64 5.91 -8.95
CA GLY A 87 22.94 5.68 -8.32
C GLY A 87 23.30 4.21 -8.11
N SER A 88 24.41 3.98 -7.40
CA SER A 88 24.84 2.66 -6.96
C SER A 88 23.98 2.10 -5.81
N LEU A 89 24.25 0.83 -5.43
CA LEU A 89 23.65 0.18 -4.26
C LEU A 89 23.75 1.02 -2.97
N TYR A 90 24.82 1.80 -2.83
CA TYR A 90 25.09 2.60 -1.63
C TYR A 90 24.38 3.97 -1.66
N GLU A 91 23.87 4.37 -2.82
CA GLU A 91 23.22 5.67 -3.05
C GLU A 91 21.70 5.53 -3.23
N SER A 92 21.22 4.32 -3.53
CA SER A 92 19.80 4.01 -3.71
C SER A 92 19.25 3.18 -2.54
N PRO A 93 18.38 3.76 -1.69
CA PRO A 93 17.74 3.04 -0.59
C PRO A 93 16.96 1.81 -1.05
N ALA A 94 16.36 1.85 -2.24
CA ALA A 94 15.62 0.71 -2.79
C ALA A 94 16.55 -0.46 -3.16
N TYR A 95 17.71 -0.18 -3.76
CA TYR A 95 18.72 -1.21 -4.01
C TYR A 95 19.29 -1.74 -2.70
N ALA A 96 19.62 -0.87 -1.74
CA ALA A 96 20.10 -1.29 -0.43
C ALA A 96 19.09 -2.22 0.27
N TYR A 97 17.81 -1.88 0.20
CA TYR A 97 16.73 -2.70 0.73
C TYR A 97 16.66 -4.06 0.06
N GLY A 98 16.62 -4.10 -1.28
CA GLY A 98 16.59 -5.35 -2.05
C GLY A 98 17.79 -6.26 -1.78
N ALA A 99 19.01 -5.71 -1.78
CA ALA A 99 20.22 -6.47 -1.49
C ALA A 99 20.26 -6.98 -0.05
N THR A 100 19.82 -6.17 0.92
CA THR A 100 19.72 -6.58 2.32
C THR A 100 18.70 -7.69 2.51
N ALA A 101 17.51 -7.54 1.93
CA ALA A 101 16.46 -8.56 1.99
C ALA A 101 16.92 -9.88 1.38
N TYR A 102 17.58 -9.84 0.22
CA TYR A 102 18.17 -11.01 -0.42
C TYR A 102 19.26 -11.66 0.46
N ALA A 103 20.24 -10.88 0.92
CA ALA A 103 21.34 -11.41 1.74
C ALA A 103 20.86 -12.00 3.07
N LEU A 104 19.79 -11.46 3.66
CA LEU A 104 19.16 -12.01 4.85
C LEU A 104 18.35 -13.26 4.55
N ALA A 105 17.63 -13.33 3.43
CA ALA A 105 16.91 -14.52 3.00
C ALA A 105 17.87 -15.72 2.82
N GLU A 106 19.01 -15.51 2.17
CA GLU A 106 20.09 -16.52 2.03
C GLU A 106 20.64 -17.00 3.39
N ARG A 107 20.46 -16.21 4.46
CA ARG A 107 20.85 -16.53 5.84
C ARG A 107 19.70 -17.07 6.69
N GLY A 108 18.55 -17.35 6.08
CA GLY A 108 17.38 -17.93 6.76
C GLY A 108 16.33 -16.94 7.24
N ALA A 109 16.44 -15.64 6.90
CA ALA A 109 15.37 -14.68 7.15
C ALA A 109 14.26 -14.82 6.10
N LEU A 110 13.42 -15.84 6.25
CA LEU A 110 12.38 -16.20 5.28
C LEU A 110 11.11 -15.34 5.38
N THR A 111 10.99 -14.50 6.41
CA THR A 111 9.88 -13.56 6.58
C THR A 111 10.36 -12.12 6.40
N ASN A 112 9.65 -11.34 5.59
CA ASN A 112 9.85 -9.89 5.47
C ASN A 112 8.63 -9.17 6.07
N ALA A 113 8.74 -8.73 7.32
CA ALA A 113 7.69 -8.02 8.01
C ALA A 113 7.75 -6.51 7.72
N VAL A 114 6.61 -5.91 7.36
CA VAL A 114 6.44 -4.45 7.28
C VAL A 114 5.48 -4.03 8.38
N MET A 115 5.93 -3.08 9.21
CA MET A 115 5.20 -2.59 10.38
C MET A 115 5.09 -1.07 10.35
N PRO A 116 4.02 -0.51 9.75
CA PRO A 116 3.76 0.91 9.79
C PRO A 116 3.38 1.38 11.20
N TYR A 117 3.79 2.59 11.59
CA TYR A 117 3.43 3.28 12.84
C TYR A 117 2.47 4.44 12.56
N ALA A 118 1.45 4.15 11.76
CA ALA A 118 0.31 5.00 11.48
C ALA A 118 -0.82 4.11 10.97
N GLU A 119 -2.00 4.20 11.56
CA GLU A 119 -3.18 3.40 11.17
C GLU A 119 -3.56 3.65 9.70
N SER A 120 -3.40 4.87 9.21
CA SER A 120 -3.62 5.24 7.81
C SER A 120 -2.70 4.53 6.81
N LEU A 121 -1.63 3.87 7.27
CA LEU A 121 -0.70 3.09 6.45
C LEU A 121 -0.95 1.58 6.55
N GLU A 122 -2.03 1.11 7.17
CA GLU A 122 -2.34 -0.33 7.23
C GLU A 122 -2.47 -0.95 5.83
N THR A 123 -3.21 -0.30 4.93
CA THR A 123 -3.38 -0.76 3.53
C THR A 123 -2.09 -0.67 2.70
N PHE A 124 -1.11 0.14 3.13
CA PHE A 124 0.22 0.14 2.52
C PHE A 124 0.95 -1.18 2.82
N ALA A 125 0.82 -1.74 4.02
CA ALA A 125 1.38 -3.06 4.34
C ALA A 125 0.72 -4.18 3.51
N GLU A 126 -0.58 -4.05 3.23
CA GLU A 126 -1.30 -4.96 2.32
C GLU A 126 -0.78 -4.89 0.89
N TRP A 127 -0.66 -3.67 0.34
CA TRP A 127 -0.09 -3.45 -0.98
C TRP A 127 1.33 -3.99 -1.08
N PHE A 128 2.18 -3.74 -0.07
CA PHE A 128 3.53 -4.26 -0.02
C PHE A 128 3.55 -5.80 -0.01
N ALA A 129 2.65 -6.43 0.75
CA ALA A 129 2.58 -7.88 0.81
C ALA A 129 2.27 -8.50 -0.56
N GLN A 130 1.31 -7.92 -1.29
CA GLN A 130 1.03 -8.35 -2.66
C GLN A 130 2.25 -8.14 -3.57
N LEU A 131 2.85 -6.95 -3.52
CA LEU A 131 4.01 -6.59 -4.33
C LEU A 131 5.15 -7.59 -4.13
N TRP A 132 5.47 -7.92 -2.88
CA TRP A 132 6.59 -8.78 -2.52
C TRP A 132 6.32 -10.25 -2.85
N ALA A 133 5.19 -10.80 -2.41
CA ALA A 133 4.87 -12.22 -2.59
C ALA A 133 4.71 -12.59 -4.07
N GLU A 134 3.92 -11.84 -4.83
CA GLU A 134 3.67 -12.19 -6.24
C GLU A 134 4.90 -11.99 -7.13
N SER A 135 5.79 -11.04 -6.77
CA SER A 135 7.00 -10.77 -7.53
C SER A 135 8.10 -11.80 -7.27
N LEU A 136 8.30 -12.18 -6.00
CA LEU A 136 9.49 -12.95 -5.60
C LEU A 136 9.20 -14.41 -5.23
N GLY A 137 7.95 -14.77 -4.96
CA GLY A 137 7.52 -16.14 -4.66
C GLY A 137 7.52 -17.04 -5.90
N LYS A 138 8.71 -17.38 -6.40
CA LYS A 138 8.93 -18.14 -7.65
C LYS A 138 10.05 -19.15 -7.46
N ASP A 139 9.94 -20.31 -8.11
CA ASP A 139 11.02 -21.30 -8.21
C ASP A 139 11.64 -21.74 -6.87
N GLY A 140 10.82 -21.79 -5.82
CA GLY A 140 11.27 -22.14 -4.46
C GLY A 140 12.00 -21.02 -3.72
N LEU A 141 12.07 -19.82 -4.31
CA LEU A 141 12.61 -18.60 -3.73
C LEU A 141 11.48 -17.69 -3.23
N GLY A 142 11.87 -16.70 -2.43
CA GLY A 142 11.00 -15.66 -1.91
C GLY A 142 11.06 -15.53 -0.39
N GLN A 143 10.48 -14.46 0.11
CA GLN A 143 10.21 -14.29 1.54
C GLN A 143 8.71 -14.12 1.72
N THR A 144 8.16 -14.73 2.77
CA THR A 144 6.78 -14.51 3.18
C THR A 144 6.64 -13.06 3.67
N PRO A 145 5.83 -12.20 3.03
CA PRO A 145 5.56 -10.89 3.58
C PRO A 145 4.65 -11.04 4.80
N ALA A 146 5.05 -10.43 5.91
CA ALA A 146 4.22 -10.35 7.11
C ALA A 146 3.73 -8.91 7.30
N ARG A 147 2.44 -8.76 7.57
CA ARG A 147 1.79 -7.48 7.82
C ARG A 147 1.68 -7.31 9.33
N ALA A 148 2.06 -6.14 9.82
CA ALA A 148 1.90 -5.73 11.21
C ALA A 148 1.59 -4.24 11.28
N LEU A 149 1.02 -3.77 12.39
CA LEU A 149 0.72 -2.36 12.64
C LEU A 149 1.24 -1.94 14.02
N GLY A 150 2.06 -0.90 14.07
CA GLY A 150 2.52 -0.28 15.31
C GLY A 150 1.59 0.82 15.81
N ALA A 151 1.33 0.95 17.11
CA ALA A 151 1.83 0.11 18.21
C ALA A 151 0.97 -1.14 18.50
N THR A 152 -0.16 -1.32 17.83
CA THR A 152 -1.14 -2.40 18.07
C THR A 152 -0.50 -3.80 18.15
N ASP A 153 0.31 -4.16 17.16
CA ASP A 153 0.98 -5.47 17.09
C ASP A 153 2.25 -5.58 17.93
N GLN A 154 2.60 -4.53 18.69
CA GLN A 154 3.48 -4.72 19.84
C GLN A 154 2.87 -5.66 20.88
N HIS A 155 1.55 -5.71 20.95
CA HIS A 155 0.80 -6.57 21.88
C HIS A 155 0.42 -7.93 21.28
N SER A 156 0.85 -8.25 20.06
CA SER A 156 0.52 -9.51 19.38
C SER A 156 1.77 -10.21 18.80
N GLN A 157 2.54 -9.52 17.93
CA GLN A 157 3.62 -10.11 17.13
C GLN A 157 5.02 -9.82 17.72
N LEU A 158 5.21 -8.71 18.42
CA LEU A 158 6.54 -8.25 18.81
C LEU A 158 7.30 -9.25 19.69
N GLN A 159 6.62 -10.00 20.55
CA GLN A 159 7.26 -11.07 21.33
C GLN A 159 7.89 -12.14 20.42
N LEU A 160 7.17 -12.56 19.38
CA LEU A 160 7.67 -13.50 18.38
C LEU A 160 8.81 -12.90 17.56
N TYR A 161 8.74 -11.61 17.22
CA TYR A 161 9.78 -10.94 16.45
C TYR A 161 11.08 -10.80 17.24
N ARG A 162 11.00 -10.65 18.57
CA ARG A 162 12.18 -10.47 19.43
C ARG A 162 12.77 -11.75 19.99
N ALA A 163 11.94 -12.71 20.36
CA ALA A 163 12.36 -13.91 21.09
C ALA A 163 12.04 -15.23 20.37
N GLY A 164 11.39 -15.15 19.20
CA GLY A 164 11.15 -16.30 18.36
C GLY A 164 12.36 -16.69 17.51
N PRO A 165 12.15 -17.55 16.49
CA PRO A 165 13.19 -17.86 15.52
C PRO A 165 13.75 -16.60 14.85
N PRO A 166 15.08 -16.52 14.63
CA PRO A 166 15.72 -15.38 13.97
C PRO A 166 15.55 -15.45 12.45
N ASP A 167 14.30 -15.53 11.98
CA ASP A 167 13.92 -15.77 10.59
C ASP A 167 13.20 -14.57 9.94
N LYS A 168 13.35 -13.36 10.52
CA LYS A 168 12.62 -12.16 10.09
C LYS A 168 13.54 -10.97 9.80
N LEU A 169 13.30 -10.33 8.67
CA LEU A 169 13.61 -8.91 8.45
C LEU A 169 12.37 -8.11 8.87
N VAL A 170 12.54 -7.07 9.69
CA VAL A 170 11.43 -6.20 10.13
C VAL A 170 11.70 -4.77 9.68
N SER A 171 10.83 -4.23 8.83
CA SER A 171 10.89 -2.87 8.30
C SER A 171 9.86 -1.99 9.00
N LEU A 172 10.32 -0.96 9.70
CA LEU A 172 9.44 0.02 10.35
C LEU A 172 9.16 1.17 9.39
N VAL A 173 7.89 1.51 9.20
CA VAL A 173 7.47 2.64 8.36
C VAL A 173 6.78 3.66 9.24
N ARG A 174 7.20 4.92 9.22
CA ARG A 174 6.53 5.98 9.96
C ARG A 174 6.49 7.25 9.12
N PRO A 175 5.44 8.07 9.24
CA PRO A 175 5.48 9.40 8.68
C PRO A 175 6.58 10.21 9.39
N ALA A 176 7.28 11.06 8.64
CA ALA A 176 8.28 11.97 9.21
C ALA A 176 7.62 13.03 10.10
N GLU A 177 6.45 13.51 9.67
CA GLU A 177 5.62 14.50 10.33
C GLU A 177 4.20 13.94 10.52
N ARG A 178 3.58 14.23 11.66
CA ARG A 178 2.19 13.84 11.95
C ARG A 178 1.49 14.97 12.68
N ALA A 179 0.17 15.01 12.61
CA ALA A 179 -0.61 15.88 13.48
C ALA A 179 -0.29 15.53 14.94
N GLU A 180 0.15 16.52 15.70
CA GLU A 180 0.45 16.38 17.12
C GLU A 180 -0.83 16.63 17.92
N THR A 181 -1.14 15.69 18.81
CA THR A 181 -2.18 15.85 19.82
C THR A 181 -1.50 15.80 21.17
N ALA A 182 -1.40 16.95 21.83
CA ALA A 182 -0.82 17.02 23.16
C ALA A 182 -1.66 16.19 24.14
N ILE A 183 -1.00 15.34 24.93
CA ILE A 183 -1.62 14.61 26.01
C ILE A 183 -1.89 15.60 27.15
N PRO A 184 -3.16 15.76 27.60
CA PRO A 184 -3.48 16.65 28.71
C PRO A 184 -2.69 16.28 29.97
N GLU A 185 -2.35 17.30 30.77
CA GLU A 185 -1.80 17.09 32.10
C GLU A 185 -2.74 16.25 32.97
N THR A 186 -2.17 15.50 33.91
CA THR A 186 -2.93 14.61 34.79
C THR A 186 -2.40 14.65 36.22
N ASP A 187 -3.33 14.61 37.17
CA ASP A 187 -3.02 14.49 38.61
C ASP A 187 -2.70 13.04 39.01
N LEU A 188 -2.69 12.09 38.06
CA LEU A 188 -2.34 10.69 38.31
C LEU A 188 -0.82 10.52 38.23
N ASP A 189 -0.15 10.40 39.38
CA ASP A 189 1.32 10.23 39.47
C ASP A 189 1.88 9.16 38.53
N GLY A 190 1.16 8.03 38.38
CA GLY A 190 1.56 6.92 37.53
C GLY A 190 1.51 7.22 36.02
N LEU A 191 0.85 8.30 35.61
CA LEU A 191 0.71 8.75 34.22
C LEU A 191 1.33 10.14 33.98
N ALA A 192 1.87 10.80 35.01
CA ALA A 192 2.43 12.14 34.92
C ALA A 192 3.55 12.25 33.86
N TYR A 193 4.27 11.17 33.57
CA TYR A 193 5.31 11.15 32.53
C TYR A 193 4.77 11.30 31.09
N LEU A 194 3.46 11.15 30.89
CA LEU A 194 2.79 11.33 29.59
C LEU A 194 2.27 12.76 29.40
N GLY A 195 1.98 13.48 30.49
CA GLY A 195 1.44 14.84 30.44
C GLY A 195 2.35 15.78 29.63
N GLY A 196 1.74 16.56 28.73
CA GLY A 196 2.44 17.56 27.92
C GLY A 196 3.25 17.01 26.73
N SER A 197 3.29 15.69 26.52
CA SER A 197 3.93 15.04 25.36
C SER A 197 2.98 14.87 24.16
N SER A 198 3.53 14.59 22.97
CA SER A 198 2.79 14.39 21.70
C SER A 198 3.49 13.43 20.74
#